data_AF-A0A5N5ZHA4-F1
#
_entry.id   AF-A0A5N5ZHA4-F1
#
_cell.length_a   1.000
_cell.length_b   1.000
_cell.length_c   1.000
_cell.angle_alpha   90.00
_cell.angle_beta   90.00
_cell.angle_gamma   90.00
#
_symmetry.space_group_name_H-M   'P 1'
#
loop_
_entity.id
_entity.type
_entity.pdbx_description
1 polymer ?
#
loop_
_entity_poly.entity_id
_entity_poly.type
_entity_poly.pdbx_seq_one_letter_code
_entity_poly.pdbx_strand_id
1 'polypeptide(L)'
;MKFKMRVKFRELDASILESWLVTFEEALKIRLPEDYRSHILKYNGGSPIGDYVIFDADSASIMVSEDIHLYSFNYLDNGEGSLDEQASRGGARYISKGIDIGASSGGILMMSLAEDEIGSIYHMFSYGEPQKIANSWTEFVNYLIDEDLDD
;
A
#
# COMPACT_ATOMS: atom_id res chain seq x y z
N MET A 1 9.58 12.64 24.15
CA MET A 1 9.15 12.82 22.76
C MET A 1 9.89 11.76 21.96
N LYS A 2 9.24 10.62 21.66
CA LYS A 2 9.87 9.56 20.86
C LYS A 2 9.97 10.06 19.42
N PHE A 3 11.17 10.06 18.85
CA PHE A 3 11.34 10.35 17.43
C PHE A 3 10.88 9.10 16.66
N LYS A 4 9.70 9.15 16.04
CA LYS A 4 9.31 8.10 15.10
C LYS A 4 10.27 8.14 13.91
N MET A 5 11.14 7.15 13.79
CA MET A 5 11.94 7.02 12.58
C MET A 5 11.01 6.63 11.44
N ARG A 6 11.04 7.44 10.37
CA ARG A 6 10.25 7.15 9.18
C ARG A 6 10.77 5.87 8.54
N VAL A 7 9.87 4.94 8.26
CA VAL A 7 10.15 3.72 7.51
C VAL A 7 10.85 4.08 6.19
N LYS A 8 11.96 3.39 5.92
CA LYS A 8 12.67 3.52 4.66
C LYS A 8 12.20 2.43 3.71
N PHE A 9 12.29 2.69 2.42
CA PHE A 9 11.95 1.73 1.37
C PHE A 9 13.17 1.50 0.49
N ARG A 10 13.32 0.29 -0.03
CA ARG A 10 14.40 -0.03 -0.97
C ARG A 10 14.14 0.66 -2.31
N GLU A 11 15.04 1.55 -2.72
CA GLU A 11 14.99 2.20 -4.04
C GLU A 11 15.31 1.21 -5.17
N LEU A 12 14.68 1.39 -6.32
CA LEU A 12 14.91 0.62 -7.55
C LEU A 12 15.21 1.57 -8.73
N ASP A 13 15.72 1.01 -9.83
CA ASP A 13 15.98 1.79 -11.04
C ASP A 13 14.66 2.30 -11.66
N ALA A 14 14.42 3.61 -11.51
CA ALA A 14 13.18 4.28 -11.86
C ALA A 14 12.90 4.36 -13.36
N SER A 15 13.89 4.09 -14.22
CA SER A 15 13.78 4.36 -15.67
C SER A 15 12.80 3.46 -16.42
N ILE A 16 12.44 2.31 -15.86
CA ILE A 16 11.53 1.33 -16.47
C ILE A 16 10.06 1.55 -16.02
N LEU A 17 9.84 2.28 -14.93
CA LEU A 17 8.55 2.27 -14.22
C LEU A 17 7.50 3.23 -14.78
N GLU A 18 7.90 4.33 -15.44
CA GLU A 18 6.94 5.33 -15.95
C GLU A 18 6.04 4.75 -17.05
N SER A 19 6.62 4.06 -18.04
CA SER A 19 5.84 3.48 -19.14
C SER A 19 4.92 2.35 -18.66
N TRP A 20 5.37 1.56 -17.70
CA TRP A 20 4.56 0.52 -17.07
C TRP A 20 3.42 1.14 -16.25
N LEU A 21 3.68 2.22 -15.52
CA LEU A 21 2.67 2.87 -14.70
C LEU A 21 1.58 3.47 -15.58
N VAL A 22 1.95 4.10 -16.69
CA VAL A 22 1.01 4.59 -17.70
C VAL A 22 0.17 3.44 -18.27
N THR A 23 0.80 2.32 -18.62
CA THR A 23 0.08 1.14 -19.16
C THR A 23 -0.93 0.59 -18.14
N PHE A 24 -0.53 0.53 -16.87
CA PHE A 24 -1.38 0.09 -15.77
C PHE A 24 -2.58 1.04 -15.56
N GLU A 25 -2.33 2.35 -15.50
CA GLU A 25 -3.38 3.38 -15.36
C GLU A 25 -4.36 3.38 -16.54
N GLU A 26 -3.86 3.14 -17.76
CA GLU A 26 -4.69 2.98 -18.97
C GLU A 26 -5.57 1.73 -18.90
N ALA A 27 -5.03 0.60 -18.42
CA ALA A 27 -5.78 -0.64 -18.23
C ALA A 27 -6.91 -0.47 -17.20
N LEU A 28 -6.63 0.25 -16.11
CA LEU A 28 -7.63 0.60 -15.09
C LEU A 28 -8.60 1.69 -15.54
N LYS A 29 -8.27 2.45 -16.59
CA LYS A 29 -8.96 3.69 -17.00
C LYS A 29 -9.06 4.71 -15.88
N ILE A 30 -8.08 4.69 -14.98
CA ILE A 30 -8.01 5.52 -13.78
C ILE A 30 -6.56 5.93 -13.60
N ARG A 31 -6.35 7.22 -13.34
CA ARG A 31 -5.05 7.73 -12.91
C ARG A 31 -4.93 7.55 -11.39
N LEU A 32 -3.84 6.96 -10.92
CA LEU A 32 -3.61 6.77 -9.51
C LEU A 32 -3.34 8.12 -8.81
N PRO A 33 -3.58 8.22 -7.50
CA PRO A 33 -3.17 9.37 -6.71
C PRO A 33 -1.68 9.69 -6.85
N GLU A 34 -1.34 10.97 -6.97
CA GLU A 34 0.02 11.42 -7.28
C GLU A 34 1.07 10.99 -6.22
N ASP A 35 0.65 10.88 -4.96
CA ASP A 35 1.51 10.41 -3.89
C ASP A 35 1.86 8.93 -4.02
N TYR A 36 0.90 8.09 -4.41
CA TYR A 36 1.15 6.69 -4.72
C TYR A 36 1.93 6.50 -6.03
N ARG A 37 1.64 7.30 -7.07
CA ARG A 37 2.43 7.30 -8.32
C ARG A 37 3.91 7.58 -8.02
N SER A 38 4.18 8.62 -7.22
CA SER A 38 5.53 8.98 -6.80
C SER A 38 6.21 7.84 -6.04
N HIS A 39 5.46 7.11 -5.21
CA HIS A 39 5.97 5.94 -4.50
C HIS A 39 6.33 4.81 -5.45
N ILE A 40 5.43 4.43 -6.38
CA ILE A 40 5.68 3.37 -7.35
C ILE A 40 6.89 3.70 -8.23
N LEU A 41 7.00 4.93 -8.75
CA LEU A 41 8.12 5.32 -9.61
C LEU A 41 9.48 5.28 -8.89
N LYS A 42 9.47 5.45 -7.57
CA LYS A 42 10.69 5.47 -6.77
C LYS A 42 11.07 4.09 -6.20
N TYR A 43 10.07 3.28 -5.87
CA TYR A 43 10.25 2.06 -5.08
C TYR A 43 9.64 0.80 -5.70
N ASN A 44 8.88 0.91 -6.80
CA ASN A 44 8.12 -0.17 -7.44
C ASN A 44 7.31 -1.02 -6.45
N GLY A 45 6.49 -0.36 -5.63
CA GLY A 45 5.84 -0.95 -4.47
C GLY A 45 6.82 -1.04 -3.30
N GLY A 46 7.90 -1.79 -3.49
CA GLY A 46 9.00 -1.92 -2.54
C GLY A 46 8.64 -2.72 -1.29
N SER A 47 9.65 -3.06 -0.51
CA SER A 47 9.48 -3.56 0.86
C SER A 47 10.02 -2.52 1.82
N PRO A 48 9.35 -2.30 2.97
CA PRO A 48 9.94 -1.52 4.04
C PRO A 48 11.30 -2.12 4.45
N ILE A 49 12.26 -1.26 4.77
CA ILE A 49 13.57 -1.62 5.31
C ILE A 49 13.41 -1.62 6.83
N GLY A 50 13.33 -2.81 7.41
CA GLY A 50 13.08 -3.07 8.82
C GLY A 50 12.54 -4.49 8.96
N ASP A 51 12.91 -5.21 10.02
CA ASP A 51 12.40 -6.56 10.26
C ASP A 51 10.99 -6.51 10.88
N TYR A 52 10.61 -5.38 11.50
CA TYR A 52 9.33 -5.20 12.18
C TYR A 52 8.67 -3.83 11.92
N VAL A 53 8.14 -3.66 10.70
CA VAL A 53 7.36 -2.45 10.36
C VAL A 53 5.88 -2.64 10.64
N ILE A 54 5.28 -1.72 11.40
CA ILE A 54 3.86 -1.74 11.77
C ILE A 54 3.14 -0.44 11.44
N PHE A 55 1.82 -0.51 11.30
CA PHE A 55 0.95 0.65 11.28
C PHE A 55 0.54 1.04 12.70
N ASP A 56 0.94 2.23 13.15
CA ASP A 56 0.62 2.80 14.46
C ASP A 56 -0.84 3.29 14.50
N ALA A 57 -1.74 2.33 14.73
CA ALA A 57 -3.18 2.55 14.73
C ALA A 57 -3.62 3.53 15.83
N ASP A 58 -2.96 3.51 17.00
CA ASP A 58 -3.23 4.44 18.10
C ASP A 58 -2.99 5.90 17.67
N SER A 59 -1.86 6.17 17.02
CA SER A 59 -1.55 7.51 16.51
C SER A 59 -2.44 7.92 15.35
N ALA A 60 -2.92 6.95 14.57
CA ALA A 60 -3.91 7.16 13.52
C ALA A 60 -5.34 7.32 14.07
N SER A 61 -5.56 7.10 15.37
CA SER A 61 -6.89 7.06 16.00
C SER A 61 -7.82 6.03 15.34
N ILE A 62 -7.25 4.92 14.87
CA ILE A 62 -7.97 3.80 14.26
C ILE A 62 -8.06 2.66 15.27
N MET A 63 -9.26 2.11 15.46
CA MET A 63 -9.44 0.91 16.27
C MET A 63 -9.24 -0.33 15.39
N VAL A 64 -8.13 -1.03 15.59
CA VAL A 64 -7.85 -2.33 14.98
C VAL A 64 -7.96 -3.44 16.02
N SER A 65 -8.34 -4.65 15.60
CA SER A 65 -8.41 -5.80 16.51
C SER A 65 -7.05 -6.40 16.83
N GLU A 66 -6.07 -6.19 15.95
CA GLU A 66 -4.72 -6.75 16.01
C GLU A 66 -3.74 -5.79 15.31
N ASP A 67 -2.45 -5.89 15.64
CA ASP A 67 -1.40 -5.08 15.02
C ASP A 67 -1.24 -5.43 13.53
N ILE A 68 -1.08 -4.39 12.71
CA ILE A 68 -0.88 -4.51 11.26
C ILE A 68 0.63 -4.46 10.97
N HIS A 69 1.26 -5.62 10.91
CA HIS A 69 2.66 -5.78 10.49
C HIS A 69 2.73 -5.84 8.98
N LEU A 70 3.63 -5.06 8.37
CA LEU A 70 3.76 -5.00 6.93
C LEU A 70 4.84 -5.95 6.43
N TYR A 71 4.50 -6.77 5.44
CA TYR A 71 5.45 -7.70 4.83
C TYR A 71 5.99 -7.18 3.49
N SER A 72 5.10 -6.70 2.63
CA SER A 72 5.47 -6.25 1.29
C SER A 72 4.40 -5.39 0.65
N PHE A 73 4.80 -4.51 -0.25
CA PHE A 73 3.89 -3.89 -1.20
C PHE A 73 4.02 -4.56 -2.57
N ASN A 74 2.91 -4.62 -3.30
CA ASN A 74 2.87 -5.25 -4.61
C ASN A 74 3.60 -4.37 -5.63
N TYR A 75 4.42 -5.02 -6.46
CA TYR A 75 5.16 -4.38 -7.53
C TYR A 75 4.31 -4.29 -8.81
N LEU A 76 4.72 -3.40 -9.70
CA LEU A 76 4.03 -3.12 -10.95
C LEU A 76 4.25 -4.22 -12.00
N ASP A 77 5.49 -4.75 -12.10
CA ASP A 77 5.94 -5.71 -13.13
C ASP A 77 5.06 -6.97 -13.20
N ASN A 78 4.74 -7.40 -14.41
CA ASN A 78 4.10 -8.63 -14.92
C ASN A 78 4.56 -10.01 -14.38
N GLY A 79 5.03 -10.11 -13.13
CA GLY A 79 5.17 -11.37 -12.38
C GLY A 79 3.86 -11.81 -11.71
N GLU A 80 3.84 -13.06 -11.22
CA GLU A 80 2.71 -13.57 -10.44
C GLU A 80 2.53 -12.76 -9.15
N GLY A 81 1.31 -12.23 -8.94
CA GLY A 81 0.95 -11.38 -7.80
C GLY A 81 1.09 -9.87 -8.03
N SER A 82 1.44 -9.45 -9.25
CA SER A 82 1.64 -8.03 -9.54
C SER A 82 0.36 -7.20 -9.65
N LEU A 83 0.52 -5.88 -9.60
CA LEU A 83 -0.59 -4.96 -9.82
C LEU A 83 -1.20 -5.15 -11.23
N ASP A 84 -0.38 -5.31 -12.27
CA ASP A 84 -0.85 -5.55 -13.64
C ASP A 84 -1.68 -6.83 -13.76
N GLU A 85 -1.26 -7.92 -13.12
CA GLU A 85 -2.03 -9.17 -13.11
C GLU A 85 -3.38 -8.98 -12.41
N GLN A 86 -3.42 -8.23 -11.30
CA GLN A 86 -4.66 -7.93 -10.59
C GLN A 86 -5.64 -7.09 -11.43
N ALA A 87 -5.14 -6.06 -12.12
CA ALA A 87 -5.98 -5.26 -13.01
C ALA A 87 -6.61 -6.13 -14.10
N SER A 88 -5.87 -7.10 -14.64
CA SER A 88 -6.39 -8.05 -15.64
C SER A 88 -7.51 -8.98 -15.09
N ARG A 89 -7.53 -9.21 -13.78
CA ARG A 89 -8.51 -10.06 -13.07
C ARG A 89 -9.73 -9.30 -12.53
N GLY A 90 -9.79 -7.98 -12.73
CA GLY A 90 -10.89 -7.15 -12.26
C GLY A 90 -10.61 -6.33 -11.00
N GLY A 91 -9.36 -6.23 -10.56
CA GLY A 91 -8.92 -5.40 -9.44
C GLY A 91 -8.85 -6.14 -8.10
N ALA A 92 -9.00 -5.38 -7.01
CA ALA A 92 -8.94 -5.87 -5.63
C ALA A 92 -9.98 -6.96 -5.36
N ARG A 93 -9.61 -7.88 -4.48
CA ARG A 93 -10.48 -9.03 -4.16
C ARG A 93 -11.68 -8.68 -3.29
N TYR A 94 -11.55 -7.65 -2.46
CA TYR A 94 -12.48 -7.42 -1.34
C TYR A 94 -13.09 -6.02 -1.26
N ILE A 95 -12.61 -5.07 -2.05
CA ILE A 95 -13.26 -3.77 -2.22
C ILE A 95 -13.70 -3.60 -3.67
N SER A 96 -14.93 -3.12 -3.88
CA SER A 96 -15.41 -2.80 -5.21
C SER A 96 -14.61 -1.63 -5.78
N LYS A 97 -14.05 -1.78 -6.99
CA LYS A 97 -13.18 -0.78 -7.62
C LYS A 97 -11.99 -0.42 -6.72
N GLY A 98 -11.09 -1.37 -6.51
CA GLY A 98 -9.82 -1.13 -5.83
C GLY A 98 -8.68 -1.94 -6.43
N ILE A 99 -7.50 -1.87 -5.83
CA ILE A 99 -6.34 -2.74 -6.10
C ILE A 99 -5.73 -3.23 -4.79
N ASP A 100 -5.21 -4.46 -4.76
CA ASP A 100 -4.43 -4.94 -3.61
C ASP A 100 -3.02 -4.38 -3.74
N ILE A 101 -2.61 -3.53 -2.81
CA ILE A 101 -1.34 -2.80 -2.84
C ILE A 101 -0.26 -3.43 -1.96
N GLY A 102 -0.61 -4.41 -1.12
CA GLY A 102 0.38 -5.09 -0.28
C GLY A 102 -0.21 -6.16 0.62
N ALA A 103 0.68 -6.81 1.38
CA ALA A 103 0.37 -7.87 2.32
C ALA A 103 0.83 -7.49 3.73
N SER A 104 0.06 -7.94 4.72
CA SER A 104 0.33 -7.70 6.13
C SER A 104 0.16 -8.98 6.96
N SER A 105 0.47 -8.91 8.26
CA SER A 105 -0.01 -9.88 9.24
C SER A 105 -1.52 -10.05 9.10
N GLY A 106 -1.94 -11.30 8.94
CA GLY A 106 -3.34 -11.68 8.94
C GLY A 106 -4.19 -11.12 7.80
N GLY A 107 -3.65 -10.43 6.79
CA GLY A 107 -4.50 -9.66 5.88
C GLY A 107 -3.85 -9.09 4.60
N ILE A 108 -4.64 -8.26 3.92
CA ILE A 108 -4.28 -7.58 2.66
C ILE A 108 -4.47 -6.08 2.83
N LEU A 109 -3.53 -5.31 2.28
CA LEU A 109 -3.67 -3.87 2.09
C LEU A 109 -4.24 -3.57 0.70
N MET A 110 -5.22 -2.68 0.64
CA MET A 110 -5.91 -2.32 -0.59
C MET A 110 -6.00 -0.80 -0.73
N MET A 111 -6.09 -0.33 -1.98
CA MET A 111 -6.37 1.06 -2.30
C MET A 111 -7.70 1.16 -3.05
N SER A 112 -8.58 2.06 -2.60
CA SER A 112 -9.80 2.37 -3.32
C SER A 112 -9.51 3.15 -4.61
N LEU A 113 -10.22 2.77 -5.67
CA LEU A 113 -10.29 3.45 -6.97
C LEU A 113 -11.71 3.97 -7.25
N ALA A 114 -12.57 4.00 -6.23
CA ALA A 114 -13.89 4.62 -6.33
C ALA A 114 -13.75 6.15 -6.44
N GLU A 115 -14.61 6.81 -7.21
CA GLU A 115 -14.48 8.24 -7.55
C GLU A 115 -14.51 9.17 -6.31
N ASP A 116 -15.29 8.80 -5.30
CA ASP A 116 -15.47 9.53 -4.05
C ASP A 116 -14.40 9.22 -2.99
N GLU A 117 -13.63 8.14 -3.18
CA GLU A 117 -12.67 7.64 -2.19
C GLU A 117 -11.30 7.27 -2.77
N ILE A 118 -11.00 7.73 -3.99
CA ILE A 118 -9.78 7.34 -4.70
C ILE A 118 -8.53 7.61 -3.85
N GLY A 119 -7.68 6.59 -3.70
CA GLY A 119 -6.47 6.65 -2.89
C GLY A 119 -6.63 6.34 -1.41
N SER A 120 -7.87 6.17 -0.92
CA SER A 120 -8.11 5.70 0.44
C SER A 120 -7.52 4.30 0.64
N ILE A 121 -6.85 4.09 1.77
CA ILE A 121 -6.19 2.84 2.11
C ILE A 121 -7.08 2.03 3.04
N TYR A 122 -7.26 0.78 2.67
CA TYR A 122 -8.04 -0.20 3.40
C TYR A 122 -7.16 -1.35 3.83
N HIS A 123 -7.46 -1.91 4.99
CA HIS A 123 -6.90 -3.16 5.46
C HIS A 123 -8.02 -4.16 5.70
N MET A 124 -7.81 -5.41 5.29
CA MET A 124 -8.73 -6.50 5.61
C MET A 124 -7.96 -7.64 6.26
N PHE A 125 -8.35 -7.95 7.51
CA PHE A 125 -7.98 -9.20 8.17
C PHE A 125 -8.69 -10.39 7.51
N SER A 126 -8.12 -11.58 7.64
CA SER A 126 -8.52 -12.83 6.97
C SER A 126 -9.99 -13.22 7.15
N TYR A 127 -10.68 -12.65 8.15
CA TYR A 127 -12.06 -12.99 8.50
C TYR A 127 -12.97 -11.77 8.75
N GLY A 128 -12.67 -10.61 8.17
CA GLY A 128 -13.43 -9.37 8.40
C GLY A 128 -13.83 -8.61 7.14
N GLU A 129 -14.58 -7.53 7.32
CA GLU A 129 -14.82 -6.54 6.26
C GLU A 129 -13.61 -5.61 6.13
N PRO A 130 -13.29 -5.09 4.92
CA PRO A 130 -12.27 -4.06 4.75
C PRO A 130 -12.54 -2.84 5.64
N GLN A 131 -11.51 -2.42 6.36
CA GLN A 131 -11.53 -1.24 7.23
C GLN A 131 -10.67 -0.14 6.61
N LYS A 132 -11.22 1.07 6.50
CA LYS A 132 -10.45 2.24 6.08
C LYS A 132 -9.47 2.62 7.18
N ILE A 133 -8.19 2.66 6.84
CA ILE A 133 -7.09 2.97 7.78
C ILE A 133 -6.40 4.30 7.45
N ALA A 134 -6.56 4.82 6.22
CA ALA A 134 -6.07 6.13 5.82
C ALA A 134 -6.86 6.69 4.63
N ASN A 135 -6.83 8.00 4.42
CA ASN A 135 -7.45 8.68 3.27
C ASN A 135 -6.50 8.82 2.08
N SER A 136 -5.20 8.60 2.27
CA SER A 136 -4.19 8.65 1.21
C SER A 136 -2.99 7.76 1.50
N TRP A 137 -2.17 7.52 0.48
CA TRP A 137 -0.89 6.83 0.65
C TRP A 137 0.05 7.58 1.58
N THR A 138 0.12 8.90 1.44
CA THR A 138 0.96 9.75 2.30
C THR A 138 0.56 9.67 3.76
N GLU A 139 -0.75 9.72 4.05
CA GLU A 139 -1.27 9.58 5.40
C GLU A 139 -0.91 8.21 5.98
N PHE A 140 -1.14 7.14 5.21
CA PHE A 140 -0.80 5.78 5.60
C PHE A 140 0.69 5.64 5.96
N VAL A 141 1.60 6.08 5.09
CA VAL A 141 3.05 6.00 5.32
C VAL A 141 3.50 6.81 6.55
N ASN A 142 2.82 7.92 6.88
CA ASN A 142 3.15 8.73 8.06
C ASN A 142 2.85 8.02 9.39
N TYR A 143 2.00 7.00 9.37
CA TYR A 143 1.70 6.17 10.53
C TYR A 143 2.50 4.86 10.57
N LEU A 144 3.40 4.63 9.61
CA LEU A 144 4.30 3.48 9.68
C LEU A 144 5.47 3.77 10.62
N ILE A 145 5.73 2.80 11.48
CA ILE A 145 6.88 2.81 12.40
C ILE A 145 7.64 1.49 12.25
N ASP A 146 8.96 1.55 12.45
CA ASP A 146 9.81 0.38 12.58
C ASP A 146 10.08 0.17 14.08
N GLU A 147 9.55 -0.90 14.65
CA GLU A 147 9.68 -1.15 16.11
C GLU A 147 11.08 -1.63 16.50
N ASP A 148 11.86 -2.17 15.56
CA ASP A 148 13.23 -2.62 15.84
C ASP A 148 14.22 -1.45 15.96
N LEU A 149 13.78 -0.23 15.66
CA LEU A 149 14.58 0.98 15.73
C LEU A 149 14.43 1.74 17.06
N ASP A 150 13.71 1.18 18.03
CA ASP A 150 13.73 1.64 19.43
C ASP A 150 14.95 1.03 20.16
N ASP A 151 16.16 1.51 19.83
CA ASP A 151 17.41 1.34 20.62
C ASP A 151 18.08 2.69 20.92
#